data_AF-A0A453BUG1-F1
#
_entry.id   AF-A0A453BUG1-F1
#
_cell.length_a   1.000
_cell.length_b   1.000
_cell.length_c   1.000
_cell.angle_alpha   90.00
_cell.angle_beta   90.00
_cell.angle_gamma   90.00
#
_symmetry.space_group_name_H-M   'P 1'
#
loop_
_entity.id
_entity.type
_entity.pdbx_description
1 polymer ?
#
loop_
_entity_poly.entity_id
_entity_poly.type
_entity_poly.pdbx_seq_one_letter_code
_entity_poly.pdbx_strand_id
1 'polypeptide(L)'
;MATTPALHDALLDFTSRENWDKFFALRGDGDSFEWYAEWPQIKAPLLSLLLGEEGTEILVPGCGSSSLSEQLYDLGFRRITNVDFSRIIVADMLRRHARVRPQMRWRVMDMTNMQFPDGSFDFILDKGGLDALMEPEVGTKLGMKYLDEAKRVLKSGGKFACFTLAESHVLDLLLSEFRFGWDMTIQAIASEPSSKSAFQTFMLVMVKGKMGVVHTIKSLVDQSAEYCNMQQANAVIHALQNENKIRESHNSGVDILFSLRDLQLGAIGDLKVIVPGRRRQLILGEQGSSLYCYKAVLMDAKNQNETFVYHCGVFIVPKARAQEWLFASEEGQWLVVESAKAARLIMVFLDSRHASADIDVVKKDLSPLVMDLEPEYPEETDPMPFMMASDGVKQRDILQEVTSEITGPMVVEDVLYENVDGDQSCMSEKMFRRLIFKRSSGLVQSEALLIRESPSDETDSKTKNSSASSKKKSQKKGLTGSKDSLRVDHSYLGSSYHSSIICGLSLVASALSAAASSGERVSTTIVGLGAGSLPMFLHGCLPHLNIEVVELDPMMEEVATKYFGFSMDEQLKV
;
A
#
# COMPACT_ATOMS: atom_id res chain seq x y z
N MET A 1 3.55 50.45 -10.70
CA MET A 1 2.90 51.64 -10.11
C MET A 1 3.38 51.81 -8.68
N ALA A 2 3.60 53.04 -8.21
CA ALA A 2 4.17 53.31 -6.90
C ALA A 2 3.14 53.03 -5.79
N THR A 3 3.28 51.88 -5.12
CA THR A 3 2.60 51.57 -3.86
C THR A 3 3.19 52.43 -2.75
N THR A 4 2.37 53.10 -1.95
CA THR A 4 2.84 53.80 -0.74
C THR A 4 3.42 52.77 0.25
N PRO A 5 4.35 53.15 1.15
CA PRO A 5 4.94 52.24 2.14
C PRO A 5 3.87 51.48 2.97
N ALA A 6 2.76 52.13 3.28
CA ALA A 6 1.63 51.54 3.99
C ALA A 6 0.86 50.46 3.19
N LEU A 7 0.83 50.56 1.85
CA LEU A 7 0.27 49.51 0.99
C LEU A 7 1.21 48.29 0.92
N HIS A 8 2.52 48.52 0.99
CA HIS A 8 3.52 47.45 1.02
C HIS A 8 3.47 46.68 2.34
N ASP A 9 3.35 47.38 3.48
CA ASP A 9 3.23 46.73 4.80
C ASP A 9 1.95 45.90 4.95
N ALA A 10 0.88 46.25 4.21
CA ALA A 10 -0.36 45.47 4.17
C ALA A 10 -0.28 44.21 3.28
N LEU A 11 0.80 44.03 2.52
CA LEU A 11 1.03 42.88 1.63
C LEU A 11 2.15 41.95 2.15
N LEU A 12 2.44 42.00 3.45
CA LEU A 12 3.48 41.18 4.09
C LEU A 12 3.05 39.76 4.45
N ASP A 13 1.74 39.51 4.54
CA ASP A 13 1.15 38.19 4.79
C ASP A 13 -0.17 38.13 4.03
N PHE A 14 -0.17 37.36 2.95
CA PHE A 14 -1.32 37.21 2.06
C PHE A 14 -2.43 36.33 2.63
N THR A 15 -2.19 35.67 3.76
CA THR A 15 -3.16 34.81 4.46
C THR A 15 -3.94 35.54 5.55
N SER A 16 -3.51 36.74 5.95
CA SER A 16 -4.19 37.54 6.97
C SER A 16 -5.36 38.35 6.39
N ARG A 17 -6.57 38.05 6.85
CA ARG A 17 -7.77 38.84 6.55
C ARG A 17 -7.62 40.30 6.97
N GLU A 18 -7.02 40.56 8.13
CA GLU A 18 -6.84 41.92 8.65
C GLU A 18 -5.91 42.76 7.77
N ASN A 19 -4.91 42.14 7.14
CA ASN A 19 -4.03 42.80 6.19
C ASN A 19 -4.77 43.16 4.89
N TRP A 20 -5.56 42.24 4.34
CA TRP A 20 -6.42 42.53 3.19
C TRP A 20 -7.48 43.58 3.47
N ASP A 21 -8.12 43.54 4.65
CA ASP A 21 -9.08 44.57 5.07
C ASP A 21 -8.40 45.96 5.10
N LYS A 22 -7.17 46.07 5.63
CA LYS A 22 -6.39 47.32 5.57
C LYS A 22 -6.06 47.72 4.13
N PHE A 23 -5.61 46.78 3.30
CA PHE A 23 -5.28 47.04 1.90
C PHE A 23 -6.47 47.62 1.14
N PHE A 24 -7.65 46.98 1.24
CA PHE A 24 -8.86 47.45 0.58
C PHE A 24 -9.38 48.77 1.15
N ALA A 25 -9.28 48.98 2.46
CA ALA A 25 -9.65 50.26 3.08
C ALA A 25 -8.74 51.42 2.64
N LEU A 26 -7.44 51.16 2.45
CA LEU A 26 -6.46 52.16 2.03
C LEU A 26 -6.59 52.54 0.55
N ARG A 27 -7.00 51.60 -0.30
CA ARG A 27 -7.12 51.84 -1.74
C ARG A 27 -8.37 52.64 -2.12
N GLY A 28 -9.43 52.53 -1.31
CA GLY A 28 -10.68 53.27 -1.49
C GLY A 28 -11.66 52.62 -2.46
N ASP A 29 -12.92 53.08 -2.41
CA ASP A 29 -14.03 52.53 -3.18
C ASP A 29 -13.84 52.77 -4.70
N GLY A 30 -14.11 51.74 -5.51
CA GLY A 30 -14.18 51.85 -6.97
C GLY A 30 -12.90 51.59 -7.77
N ASP A 31 -11.75 51.33 -7.12
CA ASP A 31 -10.51 50.97 -7.81
C ASP A 31 -10.36 49.45 -7.98
N SER A 32 -10.31 48.98 -9.24
CA SER A 32 -10.18 47.55 -9.56
C SER A 32 -8.71 47.14 -9.52
N PHE A 33 -8.40 45.99 -8.91
CA PHE A 33 -7.05 45.39 -8.93
C PHE A 33 -7.09 44.12 -9.75
N GLU A 34 -6.08 43.88 -10.58
CA GLU A 34 -5.95 42.63 -11.30
C GLU A 34 -4.61 41.96 -10.99
N TRP A 35 -4.68 40.72 -10.53
CA TRP A 35 -3.55 39.80 -10.42
C TRP A 35 -3.52 38.88 -11.63
N TYR A 36 -2.35 38.63 -12.22
CA TYR A 36 -2.16 37.61 -13.27
C TYR A 36 -3.02 37.80 -14.53
N ALA A 37 -2.51 38.65 -15.42
CA ALA A 37 -3.11 39.03 -16.70
C ALA A 37 -4.43 39.82 -16.60
N GLU A 38 -4.61 40.70 -17.58
CA GLU A 38 -5.78 41.55 -17.74
C GLU A 38 -6.88 40.84 -18.54
N TRP A 39 -8.11 41.33 -18.41
CA TRP A 39 -9.28 40.77 -19.08
C TRP A 39 -9.09 40.49 -20.59
N PRO A 40 -8.50 41.38 -21.42
CA PRO A 40 -8.33 41.12 -22.85
C PRO A 40 -7.51 39.86 -23.16
N GLN A 41 -6.55 39.54 -22.29
CA GLN A 41 -5.63 38.40 -22.47
C GLN A 41 -6.30 37.08 -22.09
N ILE A 42 -7.14 37.09 -21.06
CA ILE A 42 -7.80 35.88 -20.53
C ILE A 42 -9.15 35.60 -21.19
N LYS A 43 -9.80 36.61 -21.81
CA LYS A 43 -11.15 36.48 -22.38
C LYS A 43 -11.29 35.31 -23.36
N ALA A 44 -10.44 35.24 -24.39
CA ALA A 44 -10.54 34.19 -25.41
C ALA A 44 -10.26 32.78 -24.84
N PRO A 45 -9.17 32.57 -24.07
CA PRO A 45 -8.93 31.35 -23.29
C PRO A 45 -10.11 30.91 -22.42
N LEU A 46 -10.76 31.85 -21.74
CA LEU A 46 -11.80 31.53 -20.79
C LEU A 46 -13.12 31.19 -21.47
N LEU A 47 -13.47 31.94 -22.52
CA LEU A 47 -14.67 31.66 -23.30
C LEU A 47 -14.60 30.29 -23.97
N SER A 48 -13.44 29.85 -24.46
CA SER A 48 -13.33 28.51 -25.05
C SER A 48 -13.70 27.37 -24.08
N LEU A 49 -13.57 27.59 -22.78
CA LEU A 49 -13.94 26.63 -21.73
C LEU A 49 -15.41 26.72 -21.31
N LEU A 50 -16.01 27.90 -21.43
CA LEU A 50 -17.38 28.23 -21.00
C LEU A 50 -18.42 28.15 -22.13
N LEU A 51 -17.99 28.02 -23.40
CA LEU A 51 -18.89 27.92 -24.55
C LEU A 51 -19.77 26.65 -24.49
N GLY A 52 -21.07 26.82 -24.72
CA GLY A 52 -22.04 25.72 -24.86
C GLY A 52 -22.86 25.38 -23.61
N GLU A 53 -22.63 26.06 -22.49
CA GLU A 53 -23.29 25.76 -21.22
C GLU A 53 -24.16 26.94 -20.77
N GLU A 54 -25.37 27.06 -21.32
CA GLU A 54 -26.33 28.05 -20.82
C GLU A 54 -26.67 27.75 -19.36
N GLY A 55 -26.30 28.67 -18.47
CA GLY A 55 -26.58 28.54 -17.05
C GLY A 55 -25.53 27.78 -16.23
N THR A 56 -24.28 27.76 -16.64
CA THR A 56 -23.17 27.35 -15.76
C THR A 56 -23.24 28.08 -14.41
N GLU A 57 -23.21 27.34 -13.30
CA GLU A 57 -22.98 27.88 -11.96
C GLU A 57 -21.47 28.13 -11.79
N ILE A 58 -21.08 29.40 -11.69
CA ILE A 58 -19.68 29.82 -11.61
C ILE A 58 -19.35 30.27 -10.19
N LEU A 59 -18.23 29.79 -9.65
CA LEU A 59 -17.64 30.26 -8.39
C LEU A 59 -16.33 30.99 -8.66
N VAL A 60 -16.15 32.17 -8.06
CA VAL A 60 -14.92 32.96 -8.07
C VAL A 60 -14.46 33.16 -6.63
N PRO A 61 -13.63 32.25 -6.08
CA PRO A 61 -13.04 32.40 -4.76
C PRO A 61 -11.88 33.40 -4.77
N GLY A 62 -11.65 34.08 -3.65
CA GLY A 62 -10.66 35.17 -3.57
C GLY A 62 -10.94 36.28 -4.58
N CYS A 63 -12.21 36.65 -4.76
CA CYS A 63 -12.60 37.52 -5.88
C CYS A 63 -11.96 38.92 -5.84
N GLY A 64 -11.59 39.39 -4.64
CA GLY A 64 -10.95 40.68 -4.43
C GLY A 64 -11.70 41.82 -5.12
N SER A 65 -10.95 42.80 -5.64
CA SER A 65 -11.50 43.91 -6.41
C SER A 65 -11.47 43.73 -7.94
N SER A 66 -11.31 42.49 -8.42
CA SER A 66 -11.17 42.16 -9.85
C SER A 66 -12.43 42.46 -10.67
N SER A 67 -12.23 42.89 -11.91
CA SER A 67 -13.29 43.10 -12.92
C SER A 67 -13.72 41.80 -13.61
N LEU A 68 -13.06 40.66 -13.36
CA LEU A 68 -13.33 39.38 -14.01
C LEU A 68 -14.83 39.01 -14.01
N SER A 69 -15.46 39.07 -12.83
CA SER A 69 -16.85 38.64 -12.65
C SER A 69 -17.85 39.55 -13.34
N GLU A 70 -17.61 40.86 -13.37
CA GLU A 70 -18.49 41.78 -14.10
C GLU A 70 -18.38 41.63 -15.62
N GLN A 71 -17.17 41.39 -16.12
CA GLN A 71 -16.94 41.18 -17.55
C GLN A 71 -17.63 39.90 -18.03
N LEU A 72 -17.56 38.82 -17.24
CA LEU A 72 -18.30 37.58 -17.51
C LEU A 72 -19.81 37.78 -17.48
N TYR A 73 -20.30 38.54 -16.49
CA TYR A 73 -21.73 38.87 -16.39
C TYR A 73 -22.25 39.58 -17.64
N ASP A 74 -21.49 40.57 -18.12
CA ASP A 74 -21.86 41.38 -19.28
C ASP A 74 -21.80 40.57 -20.60
N LEU A 75 -21.11 39.43 -20.61
CA LEU A 75 -21.12 38.44 -21.70
C LEU A 75 -22.26 37.41 -21.59
N GLY A 76 -23.11 37.49 -20.55
CA GLY A 76 -24.29 36.64 -20.39
C GLY A 76 -24.16 35.53 -19.34
N PHE A 77 -23.00 35.38 -18.70
CA PHE A 77 -22.83 34.41 -17.60
C PHE A 77 -23.39 34.99 -16.30
N ARG A 78 -24.68 34.77 -16.04
CA ARG A 78 -25.37 35.50 -14.96
C ARG A 78 -25.32 34.84 -13.58
N ARG A 79 -24.97 33.54 -13.49
CA ARG A 79 -25.00 32.74 -12.26
C ARG A 79 -23.62 32.65 -11.61
N ILE A 80 -23.06 33.83 -11.29
CA ILE A 80 -21.73 33.97 -10.71
C ILE A 80 -21.84 34.17 -9.20
N THR A 81 -21.11 33.38 -8.43
CA THR A 81 -20.92 33.54 -6.98
C THR A 81 -19.49 33.95 -6.71
N ASN A 82 -19.32 35.10 -6.07
CA ASN A 82 -18.04 35.66 -5.69
C ASN A 82 -17.86 35.49 -4.18
N VAL A 83 -16.70 34.99 -3.78
CA VAL A 83 -16.34 34.75 -2.37
C VAL A 83 -15.02 35.44 -2.06
N ASP A 84 -14.97 36.13 -0.93
CA ASP A 84 -13.75 36.66 -0.36
C ASP A 84 -13.90 36.69 1.17
N PHE A 85 -12.83 36.47 1.92
CA PHE A 85 -12.86 36.52 3.38
C PHE A 85 -12.90 37.95 3.95
N SER A 86 -12.59 38.97 3.14
CA SER A 86 -12.61 40.37 3.51
C SER A 86 -14.02 40.91 3.38
N ARG A 87 -14.60 41.32 4.51
CA ARG A 87 -15.92 41.93 4.52
C ARG A 87 -15.92 43.28 3.80
N ILE A 88 -14.80 43.99 3.82
CA ILE A 88 -14.67 45.32 3.22
C ILE A 88 -14.85 45.22 1.72
N ILE A 89 -14.13 44.32 1.05
CA ILE A 89 -14.21 44.22 -0.41
C ILE A 89 -15.54 43.63 -0.89
N VAL A 90 -16.08 42.63 -0.18
CA VAL A 90 -17.39 42.05 -0.52
C VAL A 90 -18.49 43.12 -0.42
N ALA A 91 -18.44 43.98 0.59
CA ALA A 91 -19.42 45.06 0.76
C ALA A 91 -19.29 46.11 -0.36
N ASP A 92 -18.07 46.50 -0.74
CA ASP A 92 -17.84 47.43 -1.85
C ASP A 92 -18.34 46.85 -3.19
N MET A 93 -17.93 45.62 -3.52
CA MET A 93 -18.35 44.94 -4.74
C MET A 93 -19.86 44.74 -4.83
N LEU A 94 -20.52 44.37 -3.72
CA LEU A 94 -21.97 44.28 -3.67
C LEU A 94 -22.63 45.64 -3.96
N ARG A 95 -22.12 46.74 -3.39
CA ARG A 95 -22.66 48.09 -3.67
C ARG A 95 -22.51 48.47 -5.13
N ARG A 96 -21.34 48.18 -5.73
CA ARG A 96 -21.05 48.48 -7.14
C ARG A 96 -21.98 47.73 -8.11
N HIS A 97 -22.35 46.50 -7.78
CA HIS A 97 -23.01 45.62 -8.73
C HIS A 97 -24.48 45.31 -8.45
N ALA A 98 -24.99 45.54 -7.24
CA ALA A 98 -26.36 45.16 -6.86
C ALA A 98 -27.47 45.70 -7.78
N ARG A 99 -27.28 46.89 -8.37
CA ARG A 99 -28.28 47.49 -9.27
C ARG A 99 -28.10 47.10 -10.74
N VAL A 100 -26.85 47.06 -11.21
CA VAL A 100 -26.55 46.86 -12.64
C VAL A 100 -26.48 45.37 -12.99
N ARG A 101 -26.05 44.52 -12.04
CA ARG A 101 -25.80 43.09 -12.23
C ARG A 101 -26.42 42.28 -11.08
N PRO A 102 -27.76 42.35 -10.90
CA PRO A 102 -28.46 41.89 -9.69
C PRO A 102 -28.41 40.38 -9.44
N GLN A 103 -28.01 39.58 -10.45
CA GLN A 103 -27.93 38.12 -10.31
C GLN A 103 -26.56 37.64 -9.82
N MET A 104 -25.54 38.51 -9.77
CA MET A 104 -24.27 38.16 -9.13
C MET A 104 -24.45 38.06 -7.61
N ARG A 105 -23.92 36.98 -7.03
CA ARG A 105 -23.91 36.74 -5.59
C ARG A 105 -22.54 37.12 -5.02
N TRP A 106 -22.52 37.82 -3.89
CA TRP A 106 -21.31 38.24 -3.19
C TRP A 106 -21.39 37.75 -1.75
N ARG A 107 -20.40 36.97 -1.29
CA ARG A 107 -20.43 36.34 0.04
C ARG A 107 -19.09 36.52 0.75
N VAL A 108 -19.16 36.93 2.02
CA VAL A 108 -18.01 36.89 2.92
C VAL A 108 -17.82 35.45 3.36
N MET A 109 -16.74 34.81 2.93
CA MET A 109 -16.47 33.40 3.22
C MET A 109 -14.99 33.09 3.02
N ASP A 110 -14.47 32.21 3.87
CA ASP A 110 -13.11 31.66 3.74
C ASP A 110 -13.12 30.52 2.71
N MET A 111 -12.29 30.63 1.68
CA MET A 111 -12.22 29.61 0.62
C MET A 111 -11.61 28.27 1.08
N THR A 112 -10.95 28.24 2.24
CA THR A 112 -10.47 26.99 2.86
C THR A 112 -11.56 26.25 3.66
N ASN A 113 -12.75 26.83 3.80
CA ASN A 113 -13.90 26.26 4.50
C ASN A 113 -15.23 26.82 3.94
N MET A 114 -15.58 26.40 2.73
CA MET A 114 -16.74 26.90 1.98
C MET A 114 -18.06 26.30 2.47
N GLN A 115 -19.00 27.17 2.79
CA GLN A 115 -20.35 26.79 3.25
C GLN A 115 -21.31 26.55 2.08
N PHE A 116 -20.87 25.74 1.10
CA PHE A 116 -21.68 25.28 -0.04
C PHE A 116 -21.86 23.76 0.00
N PRO A 117 -23.00 23.24 -0.50
CA PRO A 117 -23.17 21.81 -0.71
C PRO A 117 -22.16 21.23 -1.72
N ASP A 118 -21.90 19.94 -1.62
CA ASP A 118 -21.09 19.19 -2.59
C ASP A 118 -21.71 19.27 -3.99
N GLY A 119 -20.87 19.37 -5.02
CA GLY A 119 -21.35 19.43 -6.41
C GLY A 119 -22.29 20.60 -6.71
N SER A 120 -22.06 21.77 -6.10
CA SER A 120 -22.85 22.98 -6.34
C SER A 120 -22.49 23.73 -7.62
N PHE A 121 -21.23 23.66 -8.06
CA PHE A 121 -20.70 24.50 -9.14
C PHE A 121 -20.26 23.68 -10.35
N ASP A 122 -20.52 24.22 -11.54
CA ASP A 122 -20.06 23.67 -12.81
C ASP A 122 -18.65 24.17 -13.15
N PHE A 123 -18.32 25.40 -12.72
CA PHE A 123 -17.05 26.04 -13.03
C PHE A 123 -16.50 26.82 -11.83
N ILE A 124 -15.22 26.68 -11.54
CA ILE A 124 -14.49 27.48 -10.54
C ILE A 124 -13.36 28.26 -11.23
N LEU A 125 -13.28 29.56 -10.96
CA LEU A 125 -12.29 30.49 -11.49
C LEU A 125 -11.39 31.00 -10.37
N ASP A 126 -10.22 30.39 -10.22
CA ASP A 126 -9.19 30.87 -9.30
C ASP A 126 -8.22 31.80 -10.04
N LYS A 127 -8.01 33.01 -9.52
CA LYS A 127 -7.04 33.96 -10.08
C LYS A 127 -6.16 34.53 -8.98
N GLY A 128 -5.15 33.75 -8.60
CA GLY A 128 -4.21 34.04 -7.53
C GLY A 128 -4.73 33.84 -6.11
N GLY A 129 -5.91 33.23 -5.97
CA GLY A 129 -6.41 32.79 -4.67
C GLY A 129 -5.54 31.67 -4.10
N LEU A 130 -5.19 30.67 -4.93
CA LEU A 130 -4.28 29.61 -4.51
C LEU A 130 -2.89 30.15 -4.15
N ASP A 131 -2.31 31.01 -4.99
CA ASP A 131 -0.99 31.60 -4.75
C ASP A 131 -0.94 32.35 -3.40
N ALA A 132 -2.00 33.11 -3.06
CA ALA A 132 -2.10 33.81 -1.79
C ALA A 132 -2.11 32.88 -0.55
N LEU A 133 -2.58 31.63 -0.69
CA LEU A 133 -2.58 30.63 0.38
C LEU A 133 -1.28 29.81 0.47
N MET A 134 -0.41 29.95 -0.51
CA MET A 134 0.77 29.10 -0.69
C MET A 134 2.07 29.85 -0.43
N GLU A 135 2.01 30.98 0.26
CA GLU A 135 3.18 31.78 0.61
C GLU A 135 4.27 30.88 1.26
N PRO A 136 5.54 30.93 0.80
CA PRO A 136 6.56 29.95 1.20
C PRO A 136 6.75 29.78 2.71
N GLU A 137 6.56 30.84 3.49
CA GLU A 137 6.68 30.83 4.95
C GLU A 137 5.51 30.10 5.65
N VAL A 138 4.34 30.05 5.01
CA VAL A 138 3.13 29.38 5.50
C VAL A 138 3.08 27.92 5.06
N GLY A 139 3.68 27.62 3.90
CA GLY A 139 3.72 26.27 3.31
C GLY A 139 2.40 25.85 2.67
N THR A 140 2.24 24.54 2.41
CA THR A 140 1.19 24.05 1.50
C THR A 140 -0.16 23.74 2.14
N LYS A 141 -0.28 23.82 3.47
CA LYS A 141 -1.43 23.32 4.23
C LYS A 141 -2.74 24.03 3.89
N LEU A 142 -2.72 25.35 3.71
CA LEU A 142 -3.93 26.11 3.38
C LEU A 142 -4.33 25.87 1.93
N GLY A 143 -3.38 25.80 1.00
CA GLY A 143 -3.65 25.41 -0.39
C GLY A 143 -4.29 24.04 -0.50
N MET A 144 -3.79 23.03 0.25
CA MET A 144 -4.43 21.71 0.30
C MET A 144 -5.90 21.78 0.73
N LYS A 145 -6.20 22.49 1.83
CA LYS A 145 -7.59 22.68 2.29
C LYS A 145 -8.48 23.36 1.25
N TYR A 146 -7.97 24.39 0.59
CA TYR A 146 -8.70 25.07 -0.47
C TYR A 146 -8.95 24.15 -1.66
N LEU A 147 -7.95 23.39 -2.10
CA LEU A 147 -8.13 22.45 -3.20
C LEU A 147 -9.12 21.34 -2.84
N ASP A 148 -9.14 20.85 -1.60
CA ASP A 148 -10.15 19.89 -1.13
C ASP A 148 -11.56 20.48 -1.22
N GLU A 149 -11.76 21.72 -0.79
CA GLU A 149 -13.03 22.44 -0.93
C GLU A 149 -13.43 22.66 -2.38
N ALA A 150 -12.50 23.09 -3.23
CA ALA A 150 -12.73 23.27 -4.66
C ALA A 150 -13.15 21.95 -5.34
N LYS A 151 -12.45 20.84 -5.03
CA LYS A 151 -12.80 19.50 -5.52
C LYS A 151 -14.18 19.07 -5.03
N ARG A 152 -14.55 19.37 -3.78
CA ARG A 152 -15.82 18.99 -3.15
C ARG A 152 -17.01 19.72 -3.78
N VAL A 153 -16.93 21.05 -3.90
CA VAL A 153 -18.05 21.87 -4.40
C VAL A 153 -18.21 21.78 -5.92
N LEU A 154 -17.23 21.26 -6.65
CA LEU A 154 -17.28 21.07 -8.10
C LEU A 154 -18.06 19.79 -8.48
N LYS A 155 -19.00 19.92 -9.41
CA LYS A 155 -19.77 18.81 -9.99
C LYS A 155 -18.87 17.85 -10.77
N SER A 156 -19.33 16.60 -10.94
CA SER A 156 -18.72 15.68 -11.91
C SER A 156 -18.78 16.29 -13.31
N GLY A 157 -17.67 16.25 -14.05
CA GLY A 157 -17.51 16.95 -15.32
C GLY A 157 -17.24 18.45 -15.21
N GLY A 158 -17.33 19.03 -14.01
CA GLY A 158 -17.05 20.45 -13.77
C GLY A 158 -15.58 20.78 -13.96
N LYS A 159 -15.30 22.08 -14.16
CA LYS A 159 -13.97 22.59 -14.51
C LYS A 159 -13.45 23.54 -13.44
N PHE A 160 -12.21 23.37 -13.03
CA PHE A 160 -11.46 24.31 -12.19
C PHE A 160 -10.38 24.95 -13.06
N ALA A 161 -10.45 26.27 -13.28
CA ALA A 161 -9.43 27.02 -13.98
C ALA A 161 -8.66 27.89 -12.98
N CYS A 162 -7.35 27.71 -12.91
CA CYS A 162 -6.44 28.45 -12.04
C CYS A 162 -5.45 29.27 -12.86
N PHE A 163 -5.48 30.58 -12.66
CA PHE A 163 -4.50 31.52 -13.18
C PHE A 163 -3.46 31.76 -12.09
N THR A 164 -2.20 31.46 -12.41
CA THR A 164 -1.09 31.47 -11.45
C THR A 164 0.21 31.83 -12.17
N LEU A 165 1.25 32.20 -11.41
CA LEU A 165 2.62 32.24 -11.90
C LEU A 165 3.28 30.85 -11.95
N ALA A 166 2.59 29.80 -11.49
CA ALA A 166 3.09 28.42 -11.51
C ALA A 166 4.48 28.30 -10.87
N GLU A 167 4.70 28.98 -9.74
CA GLU A 167 5.88 28.76 -8.92
C GLU A 167 5.97 27.27 -8.54
N SER A 168 7.19 26.74 -8.36
CA SER A 168 7.40 25.30 -8.25
C SER A 168 6.53 24.64 -7.19
N HIS A 169 6.40 25.25 -6.01
CA HIS A 169 5.60 24.72 -4.91
C HIS A 169 4.08 24.75 -5.17
N VAL A 170 3.58 25.75 -5.91
CA VAL A 170 2.17 25.82 -6.34
C VAL A 170 1.90 24.78 -7.41
N LEU A 171 2.80 24.68 -8.40
CA LEU A 171 2.68 23.72 -9.49
C LEU A 171 2.76 22.28 -8.96
N ASP A 172 3.72 21.95 -8.10
CA ASP A 172 3.87 20.63 -7.50
C ASP A 172 2.60 20.21 -6.74
N LEU A 173 1.97 21.15 -6.01
CA LEU A 173 0.69 20.89 -5.34
C LEU A 173 -0.42 20.61 -6.35
N LEU A 174 -0.59 21.45 -7.38
CA LEU A 174 -1.61 21.24 -8.41
C LEU A 174 -1.43 19.92 -9.16
N LEU A 175 -0.21 19.58 -9.53
CA LEU A 175 0.13 18.36 -10.26
C LEU A 175 -0.19 17.10 -9.45
N SER A 176 0.16 17.10 -8.17
CA SER A 176 -0.07 15.98 -7.25
C SER A 176 -1.55 15.85 -6.86
N GLU A 177 -2.20 16.94 -6.47
CA GLU A 177 -3.58 16.93 -5.97
C GLU A 177 -4.62 16.57 -7.04
N PHE A 178 -4.31 16.82 -8.30
CA PHE A 178 -5.16 16.50 -9.46
C PHE A 178 -4.57 15.35 -10.29
N ARG A 179 -3.82 14.43 -9.66
CA ARG A 179 -3.23 13.27 -10.34
C ARG A 179 -4.26 12.26 -10.81
N PHE A 180 -5.18 11.87 -9.93
CA PHE A 180 -6.12 10.77 -10.16
C PHE A 180 -7.54 11.29 -10.32
N GLY A 181 -8.20 10.88 -11.40
CA GLY A 181 -9.58 11.25 -11.69
C GLY A 181 -9.77 12.66 -12.26
N TRP A 182 -8.71 13.27 -12.79
CA TRP A 182 -8.76 14.61 -13.38
C TRP A 182 -8.03 14.69 -14.71
N ASP A 183 -8.68 15.34 -15.68
CA ASP A 183 -8.03 15.75 -16.93
C ASP A 183 -7.41 17.12 -16.73
N MET A 184 -6.11 17.24 -16.99
CA MET A 184 -5.40 18.49 -16.80
C MET A 184 -4.86 19.03 -18.12
N THR A 185 -5.08 20.32 -18.35
CA THR A 185 -4.50 21.08 -19.46
C THR A 185 -3.82 22.32 -18.91
N ILE A 186 -2.67 22.68 -19.46
CA ILE A 186 -1.95 23.90 -19.10
C ILE A 186 -1.60 24.70 -20.35
N GLN A 187 -1.76 26.01 -20.27
CA GLN A 187 -1.36 26.94 -21.33
C GLN A 187 -0.78 28.23 -20.75
N ALA A 188 0.11 28.87 -21.51
CA ALA A 188 0.59 30.21 -21.19
C ALA A 188 -0.41 31.26 -21.71
N ILE A 189 -0.65 32.31 -20.91
CA ILE A 189 -1.50 33.43 -21.31
C ILE A 189 -0.64 34.46 -22.06
N ALA A 190 -1.05 34.82 -23.27
CA ALA A 190 -0.30 35.75 -24.11
C ALA A 190 -0.09 37.10 -23.39
N SER A 191 1.16 37.55 -23.27
CA SER A 191 1.52 38.87 -22.77
C SER A 191 1.58 39.89 -23.90
N GLU A 192 1.14 41.13 -23.67
CA GLU A 192 1.42 42.20 -24.64
C GLU A 192 2.92 42.52 -24.71
N PRO A 193 3.49 42.78 -25.90
CA PRO A 193 4.91 43.11 -26.08
C PRO A 193 5.37 44.37 -25.32
N SER A 194 4.45 45.26 -24.99
CA SER A 194 4.67 46.51 -24.26
C SER A 194 4.74 46.32 -22.74
N SER A 195 4.23 45.18 -22.24
CA SER A 195 4.20 44.80 -20.84
C SER A 195 5.49 44.05 -20.50
N LYS A 196 6.46 44.74 -19.89
CA LYS A 196 7.62 44.09 -19.25
C LYS A 196 7.20 43.41 -17.95
N SER A 197 6.25 42.48 -18.01
CA SER A 197 5.96 41.62 -16.87
C SER A 197 7.19 40.77 -16.57
N ALA A 198 7.65 40.75 -15.32
CA ALA A 198 8.80 39.94 -14.92
C ALA A 198 8.51 38.43 -14.98
N PHE A 199 7.23 38.06 -15.07
CA PHE A 199 6.77 36.68 -15.02
C PHE A 199 5.67 36.42 -16.06
N GLN A 200 5.65 35.18 -16.55
CA GLN A 200 4.63 34.63 -17.42
C GLN A 200 3.46 34.11 -16.57
N THR A 201 2.24 34.50 -16.94
CA THR A 201 1.01 33.92 -16.36
C THR A 201 0.64 32.64 -17.09
N PHE A 202 0.26 31.61 -16.33
CA PHE A 202 -0.25 30.35 -16.84
C PHE A 202 -1.69 30.15 -16.41
N MET A 203 -2.44 29.43 -17.24
CA MET A 203 -3.79 28.94 -16.91
C MET A 203 -3.75 27.42 -16.92
N LEU A 204 -4.01 26.83 -15.75
CA LEU A 204 -4.21 25.41 -15.58
C LEU A 204 -5.71 25.13 -15.52
N VAL A 205 -6.18 24.14 -16.27
CA VAL A 205 -7.56 23.71 -16.31
C VAL A 205 -7.62 22.25 -15.90
N MET A 206 -8.36 21.96 -14.83
CA MET A 206 -8.62 20.61 -14.34
C MET A 206 -10.10 20.29 -14.48
N VAL A 207 -10.41 19.19 -15.17
CA VAL A 207 -11.77 18.71 -15.39
C VAL A 207 -12.01 17.48 -14.53
N LYS A 208 -13.07 17.50 -13.72
CA LYS A 208 -13.42 16.42 -12.80
C LYS A 208 -13.91 15.20 -13.58
N GLY A 209 -13.10 14.16 -13.63
CA GLY A 209 -13.37 12.92 -14.35
C GLY A 209 -13.87 11.79 -13.45
N LYS A 210 -13.61 10.55 -13.88
CA LYS A 210 -13.89 9.33 -13.11
C LYS A 210 -12.70 8.99 -12.23
N MET A 211 -12.95 8.67 -10.96
CA MET A 211 -11.90 8.25 -10.03
C MET A 211 -11.15 7.00 -10.52
N GLY A 212 -9.88 6.87 -10.13
CA GLY A 212 -9.01 5.76 -10.53
C GLY A 212 -8.48 5.83 -11.97
N VAL A 213 -8.90 6.82 -12.76
CA VAL A 213 -8.38 7.05 -14.11
C VAL A 213 -7.26 8.08 -14.07
N VAL A 214 -6.16 7.81 -14.75
CA VAL A 214 -5.03 8.73 -14.89
C VAL A 214 -4.79 9.03 -16.36
N HIS A 215 -4.77 10.32 -16.70
CA HIS A 215 -4.39 10.79 -18.02
C HIS A 215 -3.13 11.65 -17.93
N THR A 216 -2.33 11.63 -19.00
CA THR A 216 -1.22 12.56 -19.16
C THR A 216 -1.75 13.99 -19.34
N ILE A 217 -1.01 14.94 -18.79
CA ILE A 217 -1.30 16.36 -18.84
C ILE A 217 -1.09 16.86 -20.26
N LYS A 218 -2.11 17.53 -20.81
CA LYS A 218 -2.04 18.19 -22.10
C LYS A 218 -1.37 19.54 -21.94
N SER A 219 -0.12 19.65 -22.37
CA SER A 219 0.61 20.93 -22.40
C SER A 219 0.39 21.64 -23.73
N LEU A 220 -0.11 22.87 -23.66
CA LEU A 220 -0.11 23.84 -24.77
C LEU A 220 1.03 24.86 -24.62
N VAL A 221 1.96 24.60 -23.71
CA VAL A 221 3.19 25.37 -23.52
C VAL A 221 4.26 24.76 -24.42
N ASP A 222 4.63 25.47 -25.48
CA ASP A 222 5.65 25.07 -26.45
C ASP A 222 7.05 25.51 -26.01
N GLN A 223 8.04 24.63 -26.12
CA GLN A 223 9.46 24.96 -25.87
C GLN A 223 10.03 25.97 -26.88
N SER A 224 9.45 26.04 -28.08
CA SER A 224 9.91 26.93 -29.15
C SER A 224 9.33 28.35 -29.07
N ALA A 225 8.32 28.56 -28.21
CA ALA A 225 7.68 29.86 -28.03
C ALA A 225 8.49 30.79 -27.10
N GLU A 226 8.33 32.09 -27.31
CA GLU A 226 8.95 33.13 -26.48
C GLU A 226 8.01 33.54 -25.35
N TYR A 227 8.47 33.40 -24.11
CA TYR A 227 7.72 33.75 -22.88
C TYR A 227 8.34 34.94 -22.17
N CYS A 228 7.56 35.66 -21.35
CA CYS A 228 8.08 36.77 -20.54
C CYS A 228 9.28 36.37 -19.67
N ASN A 229 9.25 35.12 -19.18
CA ASN A 229 10.31 34.55 -18.35
C ASN A 229 10.60 33.11 -18.79
N MET A 230 11.68 32.94 -19.55
CA MET A 230 12.07 31.63 -20.08
C MET A 230 12.52 30.66 -18.99
N GLN A 231 13.11 31.13 -17.89
CA GLN A 231 13.53 30.27 -16.78
C GLN A 231 12.31 29.64 -16.10
N GLN A 232 11.30 30.45 -15.81
CA GLN A 232 10.02 30.03 -15.27
C GLN A 232 9.31 29.04 -16.22
N ALA A 233 9.19 29.39 -17.51
CA ALA A 233 8.54 28.52 -18.49
C ALA A 233 9.25 27.16 -18.63
N ASN A 234 10.59 27.13 -18.67
CA ASN A 234 11.36 25.90 -18.72
C ASN A 234 11.18 25.05 -17.46
N ALA A 235 11.09 25.66 -16.28
CA ALA A 235 10.82 24.94 -15.04
C ALA A 235 9.43 24.28 -15.07
N VAL A 236 8.41 25.00 -15.53
CA VAL A 236 7.05 24.46 -15.73
C VAL A 236 7.09 23.28 -16.71
N ILE A 237 7.71 23.44 -17.88
CA ILE A 237 7.81 22.36 -18.90
C ILE A 237 8.48 21.11 -18.33
N HIS A 238 9.58 21.27 -17.58
CA HIS A 238 10.28 20.15 -16.95
C HIS A 238 9.43 19.45 -15.87
N ALA A 239 8.71 20.22 -15.04
CA ALA A 239 7.80 19.67 -14.04
C ALA A 239 6.67 18.85 -14.70
N LEU A 240 6.08 19.35 -15.78
CA LEU A 240 5.04 18.65 -16.54
C LEU A 240 5.56 17.34 -17.16
N GLN A 241 6.77 17.35 -17.71
CA GLN A 241 7.39 16.15 -18.26
C GLN A 241 7.63 15.07 -17.20
N ASN A 242 8.08 15.48 -16.01
CA ASN A 242 8.31 14.54 -14.90
C ASN A 242 7.00 13.98 -14.36
N GLU A 243 5.98 14.82 -14.17
CA GLU A 243 4.66 14.36 -13.74
C GLU A 243 4.00 13.45 -14.80
N ASN A 244 4.17 13.72 -16.09
CA ASN A 244 3.67 12.81 -17.14
C ASN A 244 4.34 11.44 -17.12
N LYS A 245 5.64 11.35 -16.84
CA LYS A 245 6.32 10.06 -16.62
C LYS A 245 5.73 9.31 -15.42
N ILE A 246 5.42 10.03 -14.34
CA ILE A 246 4.74 9.46 -13.17
C ILE A 246 3.34 8.96 -13.56
N ARG A 247 2.56 9.75 -14.28
CA ARG A 247 1.21 9.38 -14.73
C ARG A 247 1.21 8.17 -15.68
N GLU A 248 2.21 8.09 -16.57
CA GLU A 248 2.41 6.94 -17.46
C GLU A 248 2.77 5.67 -16.69
N SER A 249 3.61 5.76 -15.65
CA SER A 249 3.98 4.60 -14.84
C SER A 249 2.76 3.99 -14.14
N HIS A 250 1.80 4.82 -13.71
CA HIS A 250 0.53 4.37 -13.12
C HIS A 250 -0.39 3.64 -14.12
N ASN A 251 -0.25 3.89 -15.43
CA ASN A 251 -1.03 3.21 -16.47
C ASN A 251 -0.38 1.91 -16.98
N SER A 252 0.87 1.63 -16.58
CA SER A 252 1.66 0.51 -17.13
C SER A 252 1.23 -0.89 -16.66
N GLY A 253 0.25 -1.01 -15.76
CA GLY A 253 -0.32 -2.30 -15.32
C GLY A 253 0.61 -3.18 -14.49
N VAL A 254 1.83 -2.73 -14.19
CA VAL A 254 2.77 -3.37 -13.26
C VAL A 254 2.20 -3.26 -11.83
N ASP A 255 2.68 -4.10 -10.90
CA ASP A 255 2.45 -3.99 -9.45
C ASP A 255 2.93 -2.60 -8.92
N ILE A 256 2.16 -1.56 -9.23
CA ILE A 256 2.41 -0.18 -8.81
C ILE A 256 2.12 -0.11 -7.32
N LEU A 257 3.07 0.48 -6.61
CA LEU A 257 3.02 0.64 -5.18
C LEU A 257 2.45 2.03 -4.86
N PHE A 258 1.21 2.08 -4.37
CA PHE A 258 0.53 3.34 -4.08
C PHE A 258 0.86 3.82 -2.65
N SER A 259 1.10 5.12 -2.48
CA SER A 259 1.14 5.72 -1.14
C SER A 259 -0.28 5.87 -0.57
N LEU A 260 -0.41 6.03 0.75
CA LEU A 260 -1.69 6.37 1.37
C LEU A 260 -2.30 7.65 0.76
N ARG A 261 -1.47 8.64 0.43
CA ARG A 261 -1.93 9.87 -0.23
C ARG A 261 -2.49 9.60 -1.63
N ASP A 262 -1.85 8.76 -2.43
CA ASP A 262 -2.37 8.40 -3.75
C ASP A 262 -3.75 7.73 -3.64
N LEU A 263 -3.94 6.88 -2.64
CA LEU A 263 -5.23 6.24 -2.35
C LEU A 263 -6.30 7.26 -1.95
N GLN A 264 -5.97 8.22 -1.07
CA GLN A 264 -6.87 9.32 -0.69
C GLN A 264 -7.24 10.23 -1.87
N LEU A 265 -6.32 10.40 -2.82
CA LEU A 265 -6.56 11.10 -4.08
C LEU A 265 -7.38 10.26 -5.08
N GLY A 266 -7.68 9.01 -4.75
CA GLY A 266 -8.54 8.11 -5.53
C GLY A 266 -7.82 7.34 -6.62
N ALA A 267 -6.54 7.03 -6.44
CA ALA A 267 -5.75 6.26 -7.39
C ALA A 267 -6.34 4.89 -7.76
N ILE A 268 -7.11 4.29 -6.86
CA ILE A 268 -7.73 2.97 -7.06
C ILE A 268 -9.26 3.03 -7.11
N GLY A 269 -9.80 4.23 -7.36
CA GLY A 269 -11.23 4.52 -7.31
C GLY A 269 -11.70 4.81 -5.89
N ASP A 270 -13.02 4.79 -5.71
CA ASP A 270 -13.62 5.00 -4.39
C ASP A 270 -13.27 3.84 -3.45
N LEU A 271 -12.63 4.17 -2.33
CA LEU A 271 -12.28 3.24 -1.26
C LEU A 271 -13.51 2.87 -0.43
N LYS A 272 -14.53 3.73 -0.37
CA LYS A 272 -15.76 3.44 0.38
C LYS A 272 -16.59 2.34 -0.26
N VAL A 273 -16.32 2.01 -1.52
CA VAL A 273 -17.00 0.96 -2.27
C VAL A 273 -16.11 -0.29 -2.41
N ILE A 274 -16.71 -1.46 -2.19
CA ILE A 274 -16.11 -2.77 -2.51
C ILE A 274 -16.23 -3.01 -4.02
N VAL A 275 -15.10 -3.23 -4.69
CA VAL A 275 -15.04 -3.55 -6.12
C VAL A 275 -14.56 -4.99 -6.29
N PRO A 276 -15.43 -5.92 -6.73
CA PRO A 276 -15.09 -7.34 -6.81
C PRO A 276 -13.77 -7.62 -7.55
N GLY A 277 -12.88 -8.35 -6.89
CA GLY A 277 -11.58 -8.75 -7.46
C GLY A 277 -10.54 -7.62 -7.54
N ARG A 278 -10.77 -6.46 -6.94
CA ARG A 278 -9.76 -5.40 -6.84
C ARG A 278 -8.58 -5.90 -6.00
N ARG A 279 -7.38 -5.85 -6.56
CA ARG A 279 -6.10 -6.10 -5.86
C ARG A 279 -5.12 -4.97 -6.13
N ARG A 280 -4.57 -4.35 -5.08
CA ARG A 280 -3.63 -3.22 -5.20
C ARG A 280 -2.54 -3.31 -4.15
N GLN A 281 -1.29 -3.04 -4.54
CA GLN A 281 -0.17 -2.96 -3.61
C GLN A 281 0.00 -1.53 -3.11
N LEU A 282 0.32 -1.37 -1.83
CA LEU A 282 0.41 -0.07 -1.19
C LEU A 282 1.53 -0.01 -0.14
N ILE A 283 1.99 1.20 0.11
CA ILE A 283 2.77 1.57 1.30
C ILE A 283 1.84 2.24 2.30
N LEU A 284 1.81 1.72 3.52
CA LEU A 284 1.18 2.37 4.67
C LEU A 284 2.24 3.01 5.55
N GLY A 285 1.98 4.25 5.96
CA GLY A 285 2.84 4.99 6.88
C GLY A 285 3.85 5.90 6.19
N GLU A 286 4.14 7.03 6.82
CA GLU A 286 5.07 8.05 6.33
C GLU A 286 6.01 8.50 7.46
N GLN A 287 7.18 9.04 7.10
CA GLN A 287 8.13 9.55 8.08
C GLN A 287 7.51 10.71 8.89
N GLY A 288 7.40 10.51 10.20
CA GLY A 288 6.91 11.50 11.15
C GLY A 288 5.42 11.36 11.53
N SER A 289 4.64 10.56 10.80
CA SER A 289 3.23 10.28 11.12
C SER A 289 2.99 8.86 11.66
N SER A 290 3.81 7.89 11.26
CA SER A 290 3.79 6.52 11.78
C SER A 290 5.16 6.10 12.31
N LEU A 291 5.18 5.12 13.21
CA LEU A 291 6.41 4.51 13.73
C LEU A 291 7.12 3.70 12.65
N TYR A 292 6.35 2.99 11.82
CA TYR A 292 6.88 2.17 10.75
C TYR A 292 6.24 2.48 9.40
N CYS A 293 6.88 1.95 8.36
CA CYS A 293 6.37 1.99 6.98
C CYS A 293 6.18 0.53 6.53
N TYR A 294 4.96 0.19 6.17
CA TYR A 294 4.53 -1.17 5.88
C TYR A 294 4.25 -1.36 4.41
N LYS A 295 4.63 -2.51 3.87
CA LYS A 295 4.13 -2.96 2.57
C LYS A 295 2.81 -3.69 2.80
N ALA A 296 1.81 -3.38 2.00
CA ALA A 296 0.51 -4.01 2.10
C ALA A 296 -0.11 -4.31 0.74
N VAL A 297 -1.09 -5.20 0.73
CA VAL A 297 -1.93 -5.51 -0.43
C VAL A 297 -3.39 -5.41 0.01
N LEU A 298 -4.15 -4.51 -0.64
CA LEU A 298 -5.59 -4.37 -0.45
C LEU A 298 -6.30 -5.24 -1.47
N MET A 299 -7.22 -6.08 -0.99
CA MET A 299 -7.99 -7.01 -1.79
C MET A 299 -9.47 -6.94 -1.45
N ASP A 300 -10.30 -6.74 -2.46
CA ASP A 300 -11.76 -6.84 -2.37
C ASP A 300 -12.18 -8.23 -2.88
N ALA A 301 -13.00 -8.94 -2.11
CA ALA A 301 -13.43 -10.30 -2.42
C ALA A 301 -14.08 -10.41 -3.81
N LYS A 302 -13.80 -11.50 -4.53
CA LYS A 302 -14.31 -11.73 -5.90
C LYS A 302 -15.82 -11.99 -5.94
N ASN A 303 -16.35 -12.70 -4.95
CA ASN A 303 -17.76 -13.09 -4.88
C ASN A 303 -18.47 -12.32 -3.76
N GLN A 304 -19.49 -11.53 -4.09
CA GLN A 304 -20.30 -10.79 -3.10
C GLN A 304 -21.49 -11.60 -2.54
N ASN A 305 -21.76 -12.79 -3.07
CA ASN A 305 -22.91 -13.62 -2.68
C ASN A 305 -22.65 -14.46 -1.41
N GLU A 306 -21.43 -14.44 -0.88
CA GLU A 306 -21.06 -15.17 0.33
C GLU A 306 -21.35 -14.33 1.57
N THR A 307 -21.83 -14.96 2.64
CA THR A 307 -21.96 -14.29 3.94
C THR A 307 -20.57 -14.04 4.50
N PHE A 308 -20.10 -12.80 4.38
CA PHE A 308 -18.86 -12.34 4.99
C PHE A 308 -18.98 -12.33 6.52
N VAL A 309 -17.90 -12.67 7.19
CA VAL A 309 -17.78 -12.55 8.66
C VAL A 309 -17.39 -11.12 9.03
N TYR A 310 -16.58 -10.46 8.19
CA TYR A 310 -16.12 -9.09 8.40
C TYR A 310 -16.18 -8.29 7.10
N HIS A 311 -16.52 -7.01 7.18
CA HIS A 311 -16.51 -6.12 6.00
C HIS A 311 -15.10 -5.67 5.62
N CYS A 312 -14.24 -5.43 6.61
CA CYS A 312 -12.84 -5.12 6.40
C CYS A 312 -12.02 -5.81 7.49
N GLY A 313 -10.89 -6.41 7.13
CA GLY A 313 -9.97 -7.04 8.07
C GLY A 313 -8.52 -6.77 7.72
N VAL A 314 -7.65 -6.74 8.73
CA VAL A 314 -6.20 -6.64 8.54
C VAL A 314 -5.58 -8.00 8.78
N PHE A 315 -4.73 -8.44 7.85
CA PHE A 315 -4.00 -9.70 7.94
C PHE A 315 -2.50 -9.47 8.00
N ILE A 316 -1.89 -9.64 9.16
CA ILE A 316 -0.47 -9.39 9.38
C ILE A 316 0.34 -10.65 9.04
N VAL A 317 1.29 -10.49 8.13
CA VAL A 317 2.22 -11.54 7.68
C VAL A 317 3.60 -11.27 8.29
N PRO A 318 4.08 -12.10 9.24
CA PRO A 318 5.42 -11.99 9.78
C PRO A 318 6.48 -12.15 8.68
N LYS A 319 7.63 -11.49 8.83
CA LYS A 319 8.76 -11.56 7.87
C LYS A 319 9.13 -12.99 7.50
N ALA A 320 9.12 -13.90 8.48
CA ALA A 320 9.39 -15.32 8.33
C ALA A 320 8.54 -16.00 7.24
N ARG A 321 7.26 -15.65 7.19
CA ARG A 321 6.27 -16.27 6.31
C ARG A 321 6.05 -15.50 5.01
N ALA A 322 6.57 -14.27 4.90
CA ALA A 322 6.32 -13.37 3.76
C ALA A 322 6.71 -13.94 2.38
N GLN A 323 7.57 -14.97 2.34
CA GLN A 323 8.00 -15.65 1.11
C GLN A 323 7.25 -16.96 0.84
N GLU A 324 6.38 -17.40 1.75
CA GLU A 324 5.56 -18.57 1.52
C GLU A 324 4.58 -18.29 0.38
N TRP A 325 4.33 -19.30 -0.47
CA TRP A 325 3.46 -19.18 -1.64
C TRP A 325 2.09 -18.59 -1.28
N LEU A 326 1.52 -18.97 -0.12
CA LEU A 326 0.24 -18.50 0.38
C LEU A 326 0.16 -16.97 0.53
N PHE A 327 1.26 -16.29 0.83
CA PHE A 327 1.27 -14.83 1.03
C PHE A 327 2.00 -14.08 -0.09
N ALA A 328 2.97 -14.72 -0.76
CA ALA A 328 3.77 -14.08 -1.79
C ALA A 328 3.12 -14.12 -3.19
N SER A 329 2.36 -15.18 -3.51
CA SER A 329 1.69 -15.31 -4.82
C SER A 329 0.32 -14.66 -4.81
N GLU A 330 -0.15 -14.19 -5.96
CA GLU A 330 -1.50 -13.66 -6.10
C GLU A 330 -2.55 -14.74 -5.83
N GLU A 331 -2.35 -15.95 -6.36
CA GLU A 331 -3.26 -17.08 -6.18
C GLU A 331 -3.40 -17.46 -4.70
N GLY A 332 -2.28 -17.51 -3.98
CA GLY A 332 -2.27 -17.75 -2.54
C GLY A 332 -2.97 -16.67 -1.74
N GLN A 333 -2.74 -15.40 -2.08
CA GLN A 333 -3.39 -14.26 -1.42
C GLN A 333 -4.93 -14.35 -1.52
N TRP A 334 -5.46 -14.76 -2.68
CA TRP A 334 -6.90 -14.97 -2.86
C TRP A 334 -7.47 -16.07 -1.96
N LEU A 335 -6.73 -17.16 -1.73
CA LEU A 335 -7.15 -18.22 -0.78
C LEU A 335 -7.23 -17.69 0.66
N VAL A 336 -6.36 -16.76 1.05
CA VAL A 336 -6.42 -16.12 2.37
C VAL A 336 -7.67 -15.25 2.51
N VAL A 337 -8.04 -14.50 1.46
CA VAL A 337 -9.27 -13.69 1.44
C VAL A 337 -10.51 -14.57 1.62
N GLU A 338 -10.60 -15.67 0.87
CA GLU A 338 -11.71 -16.63 0.96
C GLU A 338 -11.78 -17.29 2.34
N SER A 339 -10.64 -17.71 2.89
CA SER A 339 -10.56 -18.34 4.22
C SER A 339 -10.93 -17.39 5.35
N ALA A 340 -10.52 -16.11 5.25
CA ALA A 340 -10.85 -15.08 6.22
C ALA A 340 -12.32 -14.63 6.16
N LYS A 341 -13.04 -14.97 5.07
CA LYS A 341 -14.42 -14.56 4.81
C LYS A 341 -14.62 -13.04 4.96
N ALA A 342 -13.64 -12.27 4.51
CA ALA A 342 -13.66 -10.80 4.60
C ALA A 342 -14.08 -10.18 3.25
N ALA A 343 -14.94 -9.16 3.27
CA ALA A 343 -15.32 -8.46 2.04
C ALA A 343 -14.14 -7.64 1.48
N ARG A 344 -13.35 -7.02 2.36
CA ARG A 344 -12.03 -6.45 2.09
C ARG A 344 -10.98 -7.02 3.06
N LEU A 345 -9.83 -7.40 2.53
CA LEU A 345 -8.68 -7.81 3.32
C LEU A 345 -7.47 -6.92 3.00
N ILE A 346 -6.86 -6.36 4.04
CA ILE A 346 -5.61 -5.59 3.95
C ILE A 346 -4.49 -6.48 4.49
N MET A 347 -3.73 -7.10 3.60
CA MET A 347 -2.62 -7.96 3.97
C MET A 347 -1.35 -7.11 4.18
N VAL A 348 -0.80 -7.11 5.39
CA VAL A 348 0.34 -6.26 5.79
C VAL A 348 1.58 -7.12 6.03
N PHE A 349 2.68 -6.80 5.36
CA PHE A 349 3.94 -7.54 5.44
C PHE A 349 4.92 -6.87 6.40
N LEU A 350 5.35 -7.62 7.42
CA LEU A 350 6.40 -7.19 8.34
C LEU A 350 7.79 -7.48 7.76
N ASP A 351 8.75 -6.63 8.09
CA ASP A 351 10.16 -6.78 7.71
C ASP A 351 11.11 -6.71 8.92
N SER A 352 12.42 -6.61 8.69
CA SER A 352 13.43 -6.58 9.76
C SER A 352 13.27 -5.42 10.75
N ARG A 353 12.61 -4.32 10.37
CA ARG A 353 12.37 -3.19 11.26
C ARG A 353 11.40 -3.55 12.39
N HIS A 354 10.62 -4.61 12.19
CA HIS A 354 9.59 -5.10 13.11
C HIS A 354 10.05 -6.30 13.93
N ALA A 355 11.29 -6.77 13.75
CA ALA A 355 11.77 -8.04 14.32
C ALA A 355 11.75 -8.09 15.85
N SER A 356 11.81 -6.94 16.52
CA SER A 356 11.77 -6.81 17.99
C SER A 356 10.53 -6.05 18.48
N ALA A 357 9.59 -5.72 17.60
CA ALA A 357 8.42 -4.94 17.96
C ALA A 357 7.33 -5.86 18.52
N ASP A 358 6.71 -5.43 19.63
CA ASP A 358 5.51 -6.07 20.15
C ASP A 358 4.37 -5.92 19.12
N ILE A 359 3.61 -6.99 18.90
CA ILE A 359 2.50 -6.98 17.95
C ILE A 359 1.43 -5.95 18.33
N ASP A 360 1.22 -5.68 19.62
CA ASP A 360 0.23 -4.69 20.04
C ASP A 360 0.68 -3.27 19.71
N VAL A 361 2.00 -3.01 19.69
CA VAL A 361 2.57 -1.75 19.19
C VAL A 361 2.35 -1.62 17.69
N VAL A 362 2.59 -2.70 16.94
CA VAL A 362 2.36 -2.73 15.48
C VAL A 362 0.89 -2.50 15.14
N LYS A 363 -0.04 -3.16 15.84
CA LYS A 363 -1.48 -2.95 15.66
C LYS A 363 -1.90 -1.51 15.95
N LYS A 364 -1.37 -0.92 17.03
CA LYS A 364 -1.65 0.47 17.41
C LYS A 364 -1.14 1.46 16.36
N ASP A 365 0.02 1.21 15.76
CA ASP A 365 0.58 2.04 14.69
C ASP A 365 -0.20 1.89 13.37
N LEU A 366 -0.62 0.66 13.04
CA LEU A 366 -1.40 0.37 11.84
C LEU A 366 -2.82 0.91 11.89
N SER A 367 -3.49 0.86 13.04
CA SER A 367 -4.90 1.21 13.20
C SER A 367 -5.30 2.51 12.49
N PRO A 368 -4.64 3.68 12.72
CA PRO A 368 -5.02 4.91 12.02
C PRO A 368 -4.78 4.84 10.50
N LEU A 369 -3.80 4.06 10.03
CA LEU A 369 -3.45 3.94 8.61
C LEU A 369 -4.46 3.11 7.81
N VAL A 370 -5.09 2.12 8.45
CA VAL A 370 -6.04 1.21 7.79
C VAL A 370 -7.49 1.67 7.92
N MET A 371 -7.81 2.54 8.86
CA MET A 371 -9.17 3.09 9.03
C MET A 371 -9.64 3.87 7.79
N ASP A 372 -8.74 4.60 7.13
CA ASP A 372 -9.04 5.32 5.89
C ASP A 372 -9.41 4.38 4.73
N LEU A 373 -9.02 3.10 4.83
CA LEU A 373 -9.25 2.07 3.82
C LEU A 373 -10.54 1.27 4.07
N GLU A 374 -11.25 1.56 5.15
CA GLU A 374 -12.49 0.87 5.49
C GLU A 374 -13.63 1.31 4.53
N PRO A 375 -14.37 0.35 3.93
CA PRO A 375 -15.53 0.64 3.11
C PRO A 375 -16.66 1.26 3.94
N GLU A 376 -17.56 2.02 3.31
CA GLU A 376 -18.74 2.54 3.99
C GLU A 376 -19.82 1.46 4.06
N TYR A 377 -20.36 1.24 5.26
CA TYR A 377 -21.40 0.24 5.50
C TYR A 377 -22.58 0.85 6.30
N PRO A 378 -23.84 0.50 5.96
CA PRO A 378 -25.02 1.13 6.55
C PRO A 378 -25.36 0.71 8.00
N GLU A 379 -24.66 -0.24 8.61
CA GLU A 379 -24.91 -0.72 9.98
C GLU A 379 -23.67 -0.53 10.87
N GLU A 380 -23.87 -0.36 12.19
CA GLU A 380 -22.78 -0.30 13.18
C GLU A 380 -21.98 -1.61 13.13
N THR A 381 -20.73 -1.52 12.67
CA THR A 381 -19.82 -2.67 12.53
C THR A 381 -19.00 -2.89 13.79
N ASP A 382 -18.70 -4.16 14.06
CA ASP A 382 -17.66 -4.56 15.00
C ASP A 382 -16.30 -3.96 14.60
N PRO A 383 -15.41 -3.67 15.56
CA PRO A 383 -14.09 -3.10 15.26
C PRO A 383 -13.30 -4.00 14.31
N MET A 384 -12.61 -3.38 13.34
CA MET A 384 -11.82 -4.07 12.33
C MET A 384 -10.85 -5.09 12.96
N PRO A 385 -11.00 -6.40 12.66
CA PRO A 385 -10.18 -7.42 13.26
C PRO A 385 -8.76 -7.40 12.69
N PHE A 386 -7.80 -7.57 13.59
CA PHE A 386 -6.40 -7.84 13.25
C PHE A 386 -6.13 -9.34 13.39
N MET A 387 -5.98 -10.00 12.25
CA MET A 387 -5.53 -11.38 12.15
C MET A 387 -4.02 -11.40 11.91
N MET A 388 -3.38 -12.48 12.32
CA MET A 388 -1.97 -12.73 12.02
C MET A 388 -1.85 -14.14 11.46
N ALA A 389 -0.98 -14.32 10.48
CA ALA A 389 -0.56 -15.65 10.05
C ALA A 389 0.04 -16.39 11.26
N SER A 390 -0.70 -17.37 11.82
CA SER A 390 -0.19 -18.24 12.89
C SER A 390 1.05 -18.99 12.40
N ASP A 391 1.91 -19.51 13.25
CA ASP A 391 2.96 -20.43 12.79
C ASP A 391 2.40 -21.82 12.41
N GLY A 392 1.06 -21.98 12.43
CA GLY A 392 0.32 -23.21 12.15
C GLY A 392 0.43 -24.24 13.27
N VAL A 393 1.03 -23.91 14.42
CA VAL A 393 1.43 -24.88 15.44
C VAL A 393 0.40 -24.94 16.57
N LYS A 394 -0.31 -26.08 16.64
CA LYS A 394 -1.25 -26.41 17.73
C LYS A 394 -0.54 -26.71 19.05
N GLN A 395 0.61 -27.38 19.01
CA GLN A 395 1.41 -27.73 20.19
C GLN A 395 2.90 -27.72 19.85
N ARG A 396 3.74 -27.24 20.78
CA ARG A 396 5.21 -27.19 20.65
C ARG A 396 5.87 -27.75 21.91
N ASP A 397 6.77 -28.70 21.72
CA ASP A 397 7.60 -29.32 22.76
C ASP A 397 9.08 -29.20 22.39
N ILE A 398 9.82 -28.33 23.08
CA ILE A 398 11.27 -28.18 22.84
C ILE A 398 12.00 -29.39 23.42
N LEU A 399 12.71 -30.13 22.57
CA LEU A 399 13.50 -31.28 22.97
C LEU A 399 14.89 -30.88 23.44
N GLN A 400 15.53 -29.97 22.72
CA GLN A 400 16.89 -29.56 23.01
C GLN A 400 17.19 -28.17 22.43
N GLU A 401 17.92 -27.35 23.20
CA GLU A 401 18.66 -26.23 22.65
C GLU A 401 20.15 -26.58 22.60
N VAL A 402 20.78 -26.28 21.46
CA VAL A 402 22.20 -26.57 21.19
C VAL A 402 22.85 -25.32 20.65
N THR A 403 24.11 -25.03 21.00
CA THR A 403 24.84 -23.90 20.40
C THR A 403 26.16 -24.40 19.85
N SER A 404 26.35 -24.23 18.54
CA SER A 404 27.63 -24.49 17.87
C SER A 404 28.44 -23.20 17.74
N GLU A 405 29.76 -23.31 17.71
CA GLU A 405 30.67 -22.20 17.39
C GLU A 405 30.54 -21.73 15.93
N ILE A 406 30.24 -22.65 15.00
CA ILE A 406 30.14 -22.37 13.56
C ILE A 406 28.70 -21.96 13.21
N THR A 407 27.74 -22.78 13.63
CA THR A 407 26.34 -22.63 13.24
C THR A 407 25.53 -21.73 14.18
N GLY A 408 26.05 -21.49 15.39
CA GLY A 408 25.38 -20.69 16.40
C GLY A 408 24.26 -21.46 17.11
N PRO A 409 23.33 -20.75 17.77
CA PRO A 409 22.27 -21.36 18.54
C PRO A 409 21.19 -22.02 17.66
N MET A 410 20.77 -23.22 18.08
CA MET A 410 19.86 -24.15 17.41
C MET A 410 18.83 -24.67 18.40
N VAL A 411 17.64 -25.01 17.88
CA VAL A 411 16.55 -25.62 18.63
C VAL A 411 16.05 -26.84 17.87
N VAL A 412 15.90 -27.95 18.60
CA VAL A 412 15.18 -29.13 18.15
C VAL A 412 13.85 -29.17 18.90
N GLU A 413 12.74 -29.19 18.17
CA GLU A 413 11.39 -29.18 18.75
C GLU A 413 10.46 -30.18 18.05
N ASP A 414 9.57 -30.79 18.82
CA ASP A 414 8.45 -31.56 18.32
C ASP A 414 7.21 -30.66 18.25
N VAL A 415 6.48 -30.75 17.15
CA VAL A 415 5.37 -29.84 16.83
C VAL A 415 4.17 -30.57 16.27
N LEU A 416 2.99 -30.09 16.61
CA LEU A 416 1.71 -30.55 16.08
C LEU A 416 1.10 -29.41 15.27
N TYR A 417 0.75 -29.64 14.01
CA TYR A 417 0.12 -28.61 13.19
C TYR A 417 -1.40 -28.56 13.41
N GLU A 418 -2.00 -27.39 13.23
CA GLU A 418 -3.45 -27.23 13.14
C GLU A 418 -3.96 -27.87 11.83
N ASN A 419 -4.96 -28.75 11.91
CA ASN A 419 -5.55 -29.37 10.71
C ASN A 419 -6.29 -28.29 9.90
N VAL A 420 -5.81 -28.00 8.70
CA VAL A 420 -6.40 -27.00 7.80
C VAL A 420 -7.56 -27.59 6.98
N ASP A 421 -7.64 -28.91 6.87
CA ASP A 421 -8.70 -29.58 6.13
C ASP A 421 -9.82 -30.06 7.06
N GLY A 422 -11.02 -29.48 6.89
CA GLY A 422 -12.27 -29.92 7.52
C GLY A 422 -12.78 -31.28 7.02
N ASP A 423 -11.89 -32.18 6.58
CA ASP A 423 -12.25 -33.50 6.09
C ASP A 423 -12.20 -34.50 7.26
N GLN A 424 -13.39 -34.89 7.75
CA GLN A 424 -13.56 -35.80 8.90
C GLN A 424 -13.21 -37.26 8.59
N SER A 425 -12.37 -37.54 7.58
CA SER A 425 -11.93 -38.90 7.26
C SER A 425 -10.47 -39.13 7.66
N CYS A 426 -10.30 -39.74 8.83
CA CYS A 426 -9.24 -40.69 9.16
C CYS A 426 -7.77 -40.29 8.84
N MET A 427 -7.33 -39.11 9.24
CA MET A 427 -5.89 -38.84 9.43
C MET A 427 -5.65 -38.39 10.86
N SER A 428 -4.97 -39.23 11.65
CA SER A 428 -4.47 -38.89 12.97
C SER A 428 -3.60 -37.63 12.92
N GLU A 429 -3.71 -36.76 13.93
CA GLU A 429 -2.89 -35.55 14.06
C GLU A 429 -1.40 -35.90 13.84
N LYS A 430 -0.79 -35.34 12.77
CA LYS A 430 0.61 -35.63 12.40
C LYS A 430 1.54 -34.76 13.22
N MET A 431 2.51 -35.40 13.88
CA MET A 431 3.56 -34.74 14.65
C MET A 431 4.84 -34.67 13.83
N PHE A 432 5.54 -33.55 13.88
CA PHE A 432 6.80 -33.35 13.17
C PHE A 432 7.90 -32.94 14.14
N ARG A 433 9.13 -33.33 13.84
CA ARG A 433 10.33 -32.83 14.49
C ARG A 433 11.01 -31.79 13.61
N ARG A 434 11.32 -30.64 14.18
CA ARG A 434 11.96 -29.51 13.49
C ARG A 434 13.35 -29.21 14.01
N LEU A 435 14.22 -28.78 13.10
CA LEU A 435 15.49 -28.13 13.41
C LEU A 435 15.42 -26.65 13.01
N ILE A 436 15.62 -25.77 13.98
CA ILE A 436 15.54 -24.31 13.80
C ILE A 436 16.86 -23.68 14.23
N PHE A 437 17.43 -22.84 13.36
CA PHE A 437 18.60 -22.03 13.70
C PHE A 437 18.13 -20.67 14.23
N LYS A 438 18.48 -20.29 15.47
CA LYS A 438 18.02 -19.02 16.06
C LYS A 438 18.54 -17.80 15.30
N ARG A 439 19.67 -17.90 14.59
CA ARG A 439 20.16 -16.85 13.66
C ARG A 439 19.24 -16.62 12.45
N SER A 440 18.33 -17.54 12.19
CA SER A 440 17.37 -17.52 11.08
C SER A 440 16.02 -18.07 11.55
N SER A 441 15.54 -17.59 12.69
CA SER A 441 14.34 -18.10 13.40
C SER A 441 13.05 -18.11 12.56
N GLY A 442 13.03 -17.41 11.43
CA GLY A 442 11.91 -17.39 10.49
C GLY A 442 11.93 -18.47 9.40
N LEU A 443 12.95 -19.33 9.35
CA LEU A 443 13.06 -20.40 8.35
C LEU A 443 13.15 -21.75 9.06
N VAL A 444 12.11 -22.59 8.92
CA VAL A 444 12.20 -24.00 9.29
C VAL A 444 13.11 -24.68 8.28
N GLN A 445 14.33 -25.03 8.69
CA GLN A 445 15.35 -25.56 7.76
C GLN A 445 15.25 -27.07 7.57
N SER A 446 14.77 -27.80 8.57
CA SER A 446 14.49 -29.23 8.42
C SER A 446 13.28 -29.63 9.24
N GLU A 447 12.45 -30.49 8.65
CA GLU A 447 11.23 -31.01 9.23
C GLU A 447 11.09 -32.48 8.86
N ALA A 448 10.86 -33.32 9.87
CA ALA A 448 10.75 -34.77 9.71
C ALA A 448 9.47 -35.28 10.39
N LEU A 449 8.72 -36.14 9.70
CA LEU A 449 7.48 -36.71 10.23
C LEU A 449 7.81 -37.72 11.34
N LEU A 450 7.08 -37.68 12.45
CA LEU A 450 7.16 -38.67 13.52
C LEU A 450 6.02 -39.68 13.41
N ILE A 451 6.35 -40.96 13.45
CA ILE A 451 5.41 -42.08 13.45
C ILE A 451 5.53 -42.88 14.74
N ARG A 452 4.40 -43.40 15.23
CA ARG A 452 4.36 -44.30 16.39
C ARG A 452 4.69 -45.71 15.93
N GLU A 453 5.59 -46.39 16.62
CA GLU A 453 5.81 -47.82 16.40
C GLU A 453 4.64 -48.63 16.99
N SER A 454 3.98 -49.42 16.15
CA SER A 454 3.11 -50.51 16.61
C SER A 454 4.00 -51.69 17.04
N PRO A 455 3.77 -52.33 18.20
CA PRO A 455 4.55 -53.49 18.62
C PRO A 455 4.31 -54.64 17.62
N SER A 456 5.33 -54.98 16.83
CA SER A 456 5.26 -56.07 15.87
C SER A 456 5.48 -57.42 16.55
N ASP A 457 4.60 -58.37 16.24
CA ASP A 457 4.69 -59.79 16.58
C ASP A 457 6.06 -60.38 16.15
N GLU A 458 6.97 -60.57 17.11
CA GLU A 458 8.06 -61.52 16.94
C GLU A 458 7.50 -62.93 17.07
N THR A 459 7.16 -63.56 15.95
CA THR A 459 7.12 -65.02 15.87
C THR A 459 8.55 -65.52 15.85
N ASP A 460 9.07 -65.89 17.02
CA ASP A 460 10.16 -66.85 17.07
C ASP A 460 9.83 -68.07 17.94
N SER A 461 10.19 -69.20 17.37
CA SER A 461 9.90 -70.54 17.82
C SER A 461 10.68 -70.89 19.09
N LYS A 462 9.99 -71.38 20.15
CA LYS A 462 10.32 -72.61 20.92
C LYS A 462 9.67 -72.68 22.32
N THR A 463 8.77 -73.65 22.43
CA THR A 463 8.61 -74.64 23.54
C THR A 463 8.54 -74.22 25.02
N LYS A 464 7.32 -74.41 25.55
CA LYS A 464 6.90 -75.23 26.71
C LYS A 464 7.47 -74.94 28.12
N ASN A 465 6.53 -74.42 28.93
CA ASN A 465 6.00 -74.96 30.19
C ASN A 465 6.80 -74.91 31.51
N SER A 466 6.22 -74.08 32.40
CA SER A 466 5.82 -74.36 33.79
C SER A 466 6.87 -74.46 34.90
N SER A 467 6.78 -73.54 35.86
CA SER A 467 6.24 -73.85 37.20
C SER A 467 6.12 -72.58 38.07
N ALA A 468 5.19 -72.64 39.02
CA ALA A 468 4.66 -71.53 39.80
C ALA A 468 5.36 -71.30 41.15
N SER A 469 5.04 -70.15 41.76
CA SER A 469 5.13 -69.73 43.18
C SER A 469 5.98 -68.44 43.35
N SER A 470 5.67 -67.43 44.16
CA SER A 470 4.57 -67.13 45.08
C SER A 470 4.63 -65.64 45.51
N LYS A 471 3.50 -65.15 46.06
CA LYS A 471 3.33 -64.05 47.05
C LYS A 471 3.37 -62.56 46.60
N LYS A 472 2.14 -62.02 46.59
CA LYS A 472 1.66 -60.64 46.83
C LYS A 472 2.64 -59.67 47.54
N LYS A 473 2.75 -58.45 47.00
CA LYS A 473 2.56 -57.22 47.78
C LYS A 473 2.17 -56.03 46.88
N SER A 474 1.17 -55.30 47.36
CA SER A 474 0.56 -54.10 46.80
C SER A 474 1.51 -52.90 46.81
N GLN A 475 1.58 -52.14 45.70
CA GLN A 475 1.85 -50.69 45.74
C GLN A 475 1.38 -50.00 44.44
N LYS A 476 0.62 -48.91 44.65
CA LYS A 476 0.23 -47.81 43.76
C LYS A 476 0.70 -47.86 42.30
N LYS A 477 -0.25 -48.06 41.37
CA LYS A 477 -0.09 -47.64 39.96
C LYS A 477 -0.26 -46.13 39.87
N GLY A 478 0.85 -45.39 39.83
CA GLY A 478 0.89 -44.14 39.09
C GLY A 478 0.90 -44.49 37.61
N LEU A 479 0.01 -43.89 36.82
CA LEU A 479 0.08 -43.94 35.37
C LEU A 479 1.27 -43.06 34.92
N THR A 480 2.48 -43.60 34.98
CA THR A 480 3.55 -43.19 34.07
C THR A 480 3.37 -44.04 32.82
N GLY A 481 2.54 -43.55 31.90
CA GLY A 481 2.44 -44.11 30.56
C GLY A 481 3.82 -44.06 29.92
N SER A 482 4.29 -45.22 29.48
CA SER A 482 5.47 -45.37 28.62
C SER A 482 5.40 -44.32 27.49
N LYS A 483 6.46 -43.54 27.27
CA LYS A 483 6.63 -42.83 26.01
C LYS A 483 6.68 -43.90 24.92
N ASP A 484 5.58 -44.10 24.21
CA ASP A 484 5.58 -44.85 22.94
C ASP A 484 6.73 -44.30 22.08
N SER A 485 7.60 -45.17 21.57
CA SER A 485 8.78 -44.78 20.80
C SER A 485 8.36 -44.11 19.49
N LEU A 486 8.36 -42.78 19.49
CA LEU A 486 8.22 -41.99 18.26
C LEU A 486 9.53 -42.10 17.47
N ARG A 487 9.44 -42.54 16.22
CA ARG A 487 10.58 -42.58 15.28
C ARG A 487 10.36 -41.62 14.12
N VAL A 488 11.46 -41.15 13.54
CA VAL A 488 11.43 -40.36 12.31
C VAL A 488 11.09 -41.27 11.12
N ASP A 489 10.15 -40.83 10.29
CA ASP A 489 9.81 -41.46 9.02
C ASP A 489 10.66 -40.88 7.89
N HIS A 490 11.75 -41.57 7.54
CA HIS A 490 12.63 -41.21 6.44
C HIS A 490 12.04 -41.47 5.05
N SER A 491 10.84 -42.06 4.95
CA SER A 491 10.10 -42.17 3.68
C SER A 491 9.28 -40.92 3.36
N TYR A 492 9.29 -39.92 4.25
CA TYR A 492 8.58 -38.66 4.10
C TYR A 492 9.55 -37.47 4.07
N LEU A 493 9.31 -36.52 3.16
CA LEU A 493 10.03 -35.24 3.11
C LEU A 493 9.09 -34.10 3.47
N GLY A 494 9.35 -33.40 4.58
CA GLY A 494 8.55 -32.25 5.02
C GLY A 494 8.83 -30.95 4.25
N SER A 495 9.99 -30.84 3.60
CA SER A 495 10.39 -29.63 2.88
C SER A 495 10.05 -29.71 1.39
N SER A 496 9.24 -28.77 0.90
CA SER A 496 8.95 -28.62 -0.54
C SER A 496 10.18 -28.28 -1.39
N TYR A 497 11.22 -27.69 -0.78
CA TYR A 497 12.51 -27.48 -1.43
C TYR A 497 13.19 -28.81 -1.77
N HIS A 498 13.13 -29.81 -0.87
CA HIS A 498 13.68 -31.14 -1.15
C HIS A 498 12.94 -31.81 -2.30
N SER A 499 11.61 -31.68 -2.37
CA SER A 499 10.83 -32.17 -3.51
C SER A 499 11.29 -31.53 -4.82
N SER A 500 11.51 -30.22 -4.85
CA SER A 500 12.03 -29.52 -6.03
C SER A 500 13.43 -29.98 -6.43
N ILE A 501 14.33 -30.17 -5.47
CA ILE A 501 15.70 -30.70 -5.70
C ILE A 501 15.63 -32.08 -6.34
N ILE A 502 14.79 -32.97 -5.79
CA ILE A 502 14.61 -34.34 -6.28
C ILE A 502 13.95 -34.33 -7.67
N CYS A 503 12.98 -33.46 -7.92
CA CYS A 503 12.42 -33.28 -9.26
C CYS A 503 13.50 -32.96 -10.30
N GLY A 504 14.55 -32.22 -9.93
CA GLY A 504 15.70 -31.96 -10.82
C GLY A 504 16.40 -33.24 -11.30
N LEU A 505 16.38 -34.33 -10.52
CA LEU A 505 16.92 -35.63 -10.91
C LEU A 505 16.16 -36.24 -12.10
N SER A 506 14.93 -35.80 -12.39
CA SER A 506 14.18 -36.26 -13.57
C SER A 506 14.91 -35.97 -14.87
N LEU A 507 15.74 -34.91 -14.91
CA LEU A 507 16.54 -34.54 -16.07
C LEU A 507 17.60 -35.59 -16.42
N VAL A 508 18.00 -36.42 -15.45
CA VAL A 508 18.99 -37.49 -15.59
C VAL A 508 18.39 -38.88 -15.34
N ALA A 509 17.06 -39.00 -15.32
CA ALA A 509 16.36 -40.24 -14.98
C ALA A 509 16.77 -41.44 -15.86
N SER A 510 17.03 -41.20 -17.15
CA SER A 510 17.47 -42.25 -18.07
C SER A 510 18.86 -42.79 -17.69
N ALA A 511 19.77 -41.94 -17.22
CA ALA A 511 21.10 -42.36 -16.79
C ALA A 511 21.04 -43.11 -15.46
N LEU A 512 20.23 -42.63 -14.51
CA LEU A 512 19.97 -43.30 -13.23
C LEU A 512 19.33 -44.69 -13.44
N SER A 513 18.36 -44.79 -14.36
CA SER A 513 17.70 -46.06 -14.69
C SER A 513 18.66 -47.05 -15.37
N ALA A 514 19.57 -46.56 -16.22
CA ALA A 514 20.60 -47.39 -16.83
C ALA A 514 21.59 -47.92 -15.78
N ALA A 515 22.05 -47.07 -14.86
CA ALA A 515 22.92 -47.47 -13.76
C ALA A 515 22.25 -48.49 -12.82
N ALA A 516 20.97 -48.27 -12.49
CA ALA A 516 20.19 -49.23 -11.71
C ALA A 516 20.05 -50.60 -12.42
N SER A 517 19.93 -50.60 -13.76
CA SER A 517 19.80 -51.83 -14.56
C SER A 517 21.13 -52.57 -14.75
N SER A 518 22.26 -51.85 -14.79
CA SER A 518 23.60 -52.43 -14.88
C SER A 518 24.16 -52.90 -13.53
N GLY A 519 23.50 -52.54 -12.42
CA GLY A 519 24.02 -52.76 -11.07
C GLY A 519 25.20 -51.85 -10.71
N GLU A 520 25.48 -50.84 -11.54
CA GLU A 520 26.51 -49.84 -11.28
C GLU A 520 26.03 -48.82 -10.25
N ARG A 521 26.94 -48.43 -9.36
CA ARG A 521 26.65 -47.42 -8.34
C ARG A 521 26.92 -46.02 -8.87
N VAL A 522 26.07 -45.08 -8.49
CA VAL A 522 26.21 -43.66 -8.87
C VAL A 522 26.81 -42.88 -7.71
N SER A 523 28.03 -42.38 -7.89
CA SER A 523 28.68 -41.51 -6.92
C SER A 523 27.92 -40.19 -6.81
N THR A 524 27.45 -39.88 -5.60
CA THR A 524 26.57 -38.73 -5.33
C THR A 524 27.12 -37.94 -4.16
N THR A 525 27.28 -36.63 -4.32
CA THR A 525 27.69 -35.73 -3.24
C THR A 525 26.54 -34.82 -2.85
N ILE A 526 26.24 -34.73 -1.56
CA ILE A 526 25.25 -33.80 -1.00
C ILE A 526 26.00 -32.76 -0.18
N VAL A 527 25.83 -31.47 -0.47
CA VAL A 527 26.49 -30.40 0.30
C VAL A 527 25.51 -29.87 1.34
N GLY A 528 25.86 -30.02 2.61
CA GLY A 528 25.03 -29.70 3.77
C GLY A 528 24.20 -30.90 4.26
N LEU A 529 24.38 -31.30 5.51
CA LEU A 529 23.66 -32.40 6.14
C LEU A 529 22.29 -31.96 6.67
N GLY A 530 22.24 -30.81 7.35
CA GLY A 530 21.03 -30.38 8.05
C GLY A 530 20.58 -31.42 9.08
N ALA A 531 19.27 -31.73 9.12
CA ALA A 531 18.76 -32.84 9.93
C ALA A 531 19.01 -34.24 9.35
N GLY A 532 19.67 -34.36 8.19
CA GLY A 532 19.92 -35.64 7.53
C GLY A 532 18.72 -36.23 6.78
N SER A 533 17.59 -35.51 6.68
CA SER A 533 16.36 -36.05 6.06
C SER A 533 16.51 -36.30 4.55
N LEU A 534 17.16 -35.39 3.81
CA LEU A 534 17.38 -35.56 2.37
C LEU A 534 18.30 -36.76 2.03
N PRO A 535 19.50 -36.90 2.65
CA PRO A 535 20.34 -38.07 2.39
C PRO A 535 19.66 -39.39 2.79
N MET A 536 18.97 -39.44 3.93
CA MET A 536 18.25 -40.65 4.35
C MET A 536 17.12 -41.02 3.39
N PHE A 537 16.35 -40.04 2.93
CA PHE A 537 15.29 -40.26 1.95
C PHE A 537 15.84 -40.77 0.61
N LEU A 538 16.91 -40.15 0.10
CA LEU A 538 17.55 -40.56 -1.15
C LEU A 538 18.15 -41.96 -1.04
N HIS A 539 18.80 -42.28 0.08
CA HIS A 539 19.34 -43.60 0.34
C HIS A 539 18.24 -44.68 0.38
N GLY A 540 17.08 -44.37 0.97
CA GLY A 540 15.92 -45.27 1.00
C GLY A 540 15.23 -45.45 -0.35
N CYS A 541 15.10 -44.38 -1.14
CA CYS A 541 14.37 -44.40 -2.42
C CYS A 541 15.24 -44.83 -3.61
N LEU A 542 16.54 -44.57 -3.57
CA LEU A 542 17.50 -44.81 -4.66
C LEU A 542 18.71 -45.58 -4.12
N PRO A 543 18.57 -46.89 -3.84
CA PRO A 543 19.61 -47.70 -3.18
C PRO A 543 20.87 -47.95 -4.03
N HIS A 544 20.90 -47.46 -5.26
CA HIS A 544 22.07 -47.52 -6.16
C HIS A 544 22.97 -46.27 -6.05
N LEU A 545 22.55 -45.25 -5.29
CA LEU A 545 23.39 -44.09 -5.00
C LEU A 545 24.43 -44.44 -3.93
N ASN A 546 25.67 -44.02 -4.18
CA ASN A 546 26.72 -43.99 -3.17
C ASN A 546 26.88 -42.53 -2.73
N ILE A 547 26.30 -42.19 -1.57
CA ILE A 547 26.10 -40.84 -1.09
C ILE A 547 27.21 -40.44 -0.11
N GLU A 548 27.89 -39.35 -0.41
CA GLU A 548 28.84 -38.67 0.47
C GLU A 548 28.30 -37.27 0.78
N VAL A 549 28.01 -37.02 2.05
CA VAL A 549 27.46 -35.75 2.53
C VAL A 549 28.60 -34.88 3.03
N VAL A 550 28.74 -33.65 2.55
CA VAL A 550 29.76 -32.72 3.03
C VAL A 550 29.12 -31.77 4.03
N GLU A 551 29.47 -31.90 5.31
CA GLU A 551 29.02 -31.01 6.38
C GLU A 551 30.20 -30.25 7.00
N LEU A 552 30.01 -28.94 7.19
CA LEU A 552 31.04 -28.06 7.73
C LEU A 552 31.08 -28.14 9.27
N ASP A 553 29.93 -28.33 9.90
CA ASP A 553 29.78 -28.29 11.35
C ASP A 553 29.61 -29.69 11.94
N PRO A 554 30.59 -30.25 12.67
CA PRO A 554 30.47 -31.59 13.25
C PRO A 554 29.29 -31.73 14.22
N MET A 555 28.85 -30.62 14.83
CA MET A 555 27.68 -30.64 15.71
C MET A 555 26.38 -30.95 14.95
N MET A 556 26.33 -30.66 13.65
CA MET A 556 25.18 -31.00 12.81
C MET A 556 25.03 -32.51 12.63
N GLU A 557 26.14 -33.24 12.51
CA GLU A 557 26.14 -34.71 12.46
C GLU A 557 25.61 -35.30 13.78
N GLU A 558 26.05 -34.75 14.92
CA GLU A 558 25.54 -35.16 16.22
C GLU A 558 24.03 -34.91 16.37
N VAL A 559 23.55 -33.73 15.93
CA VAL A 559 22.13 -33.37 15.98
C VAL A 559 21.30 -34.28 15.07
N ALA A 560 21.73 -34.49 13.83
CA ALA A 560 21.05 -35.36 12.87
C ALA A 560 20.96 -36.80 13.39
N THR A 561 22.07 -37.33 13.90
CA THR A 561 22.14 -38.71 14.42
C THR A 561 21.26 -38.88 15.65
N LYS A 562 21.38 -37.97 16.63
CA LYS A 562 20.74 -38.10 17.93
C LYS A 562 19.23 -37.84 17.89
N TYR A 563 18.79 -36.85 17.12
CA TYR A 563 17.39 -36.40 17.16
C TYR A 563 16.59 -36.75 15.92
N PHE A 564 17.24 -36.92 14.77
CA PHE A 564 16.55 -37.17 13.50
C PHE A 564 16.74 -38.60 12.98
N GLY A 565 17.47 -39.45 13.71
CA GLY A 565 17.70 -40.83 13.32
C GLY A 565 18.51 -40.97 12.03
N PHE A 566 19.39 -40.00 11.76
CA PHE A 566 20.38 -40.14 10.70
C PHE A 566 21.33 -41.29 11.04
N SER A 567 21.63 -42.13 10.05
CA SER A 567 22.52 -43.28 10.23
C SER A 567 23.39 -43.47 9.00
N MET A 568 24.66 -43.75 9.22
CA MET A 568 25.64 -44.02 8.17
C MET A 568 25.81 -45.52 7.95
N ASP A 569 26.17 -45.88 6.72
CA ASP A 569 26.54 -47.24 6.34
C ASP A 569 27.65 -47.23 5.25
N GLU A 570 27.84 -48.35 4.54
CA GLU A 570 28.84 -48.41 3.48
C GLU A 570 28.54 -47.48 2.30
N GLN A 571 27.29 -47.09 2.09
CA GLN A 571 26.77 -46.35 0.93
C GLN A 571 26.28 -44.94 1.27
N LEU A 572 26.13 -44.59 2.54
CA LEU A 572 25.82 -43.24 3.02
C LEU A 572 26.81 -42.84 4.11
N LYS A 573 27.62 -41.80 3.83
CA LYS A 573 28.66 -41.28 4.74
C LYS A 573 28.60 -39.75 4.80
N VAL A 574 29.15 -39.19 5.88
CA VAL A 574 29.37 -37.75 6.09
C VAL A 574 30.88 -37.48 6.13
#